data_AF-A0A2D6A470-F1
#
_entry.id   AF-A0A2D6A470-F1
#
_cell.length_a   1.000
_cell.length_b   1.000
_cell.length_c   1.000
_cell.angle_alpha   90.00
_cell.angle_beta   90.00
_cell.angle_gamma   90.00
#
_symmetry.space_group_name_H-M   'P 1'
#
loop_
_entity.id
_entity.type
_entity.pdbx_description
1 polymer ?
#
loop_
_entity_poly.entity_id
_entity_poly.type
_entity_poly.pdbx_seq_one_letter_code
_entity_poly.pdbx_strand_id
1 'polypeptide(L)'
;MARFQLKLEQVGAPNAVSPEVRYGQLHRDLEKGLDCERSWTELCEVCLRLGKIGEAAKTLRHIYTPCEAMRLMRLLEHHGVIVHGSVDADREGSVQPRPSNDRQKVAPRLPKPRAELPAPRMRPPASSVQQARPTLPPTHAQRSVPVAQDMPVQEPGQQPCRRRAGSGHSAPRDARSYVDTVQVRQPDGGESFIEEVQDSFRFLFRDHMPVTAMGLTVLFTIAALVGFLLPSGLGPYVTFVIPLLPTLAVAGLFLHCAHRVLVDASNGHEDPPSLEEMLEDAVAGSTRALAIVTGIAVLCFASVVVGVLLEVSGKELIGLALLGVTYAPVVLLGLALGKSWEAILPGSVIRVVAADVGGWVKLIALFGMLLVLPVVGVLVTADGALYLQAAMAGPLIVLPGLVLARLMGRFYYARSKALAPAMGLVVERMALMSYEDVRAERESGKASAVRSGMRRYSSVGRPAPAIRRRPPALTADKRRQVLAKHDVTRGGRVNSLPLHLQGELARPLEPRPMPPCSDPTRPGPDAGHPHTPLRGGG
;
A
#
# COMPACT_ATOMS: atom_id res chain seq x y z
N MET A 1 6.83 30.86 33.06
CA MET A 1 6.91 30.31 31.69
C MET A 1 7.83 31.20 30.86
N ALA A 2 9.10 30.81 30.77
CA ALA A 2 10.11 31.52 30.00
C ALA A 2 9.95 31.15 28.51
N ARG A 3 9.77 32.16 27.65
CA ARG A 3 9.76 32.01 26.20
C ARG A 3 11.18 31.68 25.73
N PHE A 4 11.43 30.44 25.34
CA PHE A 4 12.60 30.10 24.54
C PHE A 4 12.43 30.74 23.15
N GLN A 5 13.09 31.88 22.94
CA GLN A 5 13.31 32.41 21.60
C GLN A 5 14.44 31.61 20.96
N LEU A 6 14.09 30.58 20.20
CA LEU A 6 14.98 30.03 19.20
C LEU A 6 15.24 31.13 18.16
N LYS A 7 16.42 31.74 18.23
CA LYS A 7 17.02 32.46 17.10
C LYS A 7 17.20 31.42 15.99
N LEU A 8 16.22 31.30 15.09
CA LEU A 8 16.49 30.80 13.75
C LEU A 8 17.51 31.78 13.17
N GLU A 9 18.78 31.36 13.12
CA GLU A 9 19.71 31.92 12.16
C GLU A 9 19.02 31.82 10.81
N GLN A 10 18.64 32.97 10.30
CA GLN A 10 18.16 33.18 8.97
C GLN A 10 19.31 32.71 8.07
N VAL A 11 19.28 31.43 7.66
CA VAL A 11 20.15 30.89 6.63
C VAL A 11 19.90 31.78 5.43
N GLY A 12 20.81 32.74 5.22
CA GLY A 12 20.73 33.69 4.15
C GLY A 12 20.43 32.94 2.86
N ALA A 13 19.50 33.47 2.05
CA ALA A 13 19.18 32.92 0.74
C ALA A 13 20.50 32.46 0.10
N PRO A 14 20.65 31.16 -0.22
CA PRO A 14 21.94 30.62 -0.60
C PRO A 14 22.48 31.48 -1.74
N ASN A 15 23.58 32.19 -1.47
CA ASN A 15 24.33 32.93 -2.48
C ASN A 15 24.40 32.02 -3.70
N ALA A 16 23.96 32.51 -4.87
CA ALA A 16 23.75 31.69 -6.06
C ALA A 16 25.00 30.84 -6.40
N VAL A 17 25.07 29.66 -5.80
CA VAL A 17 26.14 28.69 -6.02
C VAL A 17 25.91 28.18 -7.44
N SER A 18 26.95 28.26 -8.26
CA SER A 18 26.84 27.77 -9.63
C SER A 18 26.39 26.30 -9.62
N PRO A 19 25.54 25.86 -10.55
CA PRO A 19 25.00 24.50 -10.54
C PRO A 19 26.11 23.42 -10.57
N GLU A 20 27.27 23.72 -11.14
CA GLU A 20 28.44 22.84 -11.15
C GLU A 20 29.05 22.65 -9.76
N VAL A 21 29.16 23.73 -8.98
CA VAL A 21 29.66 23.66 -7.60
C VAL A 21 28.66 22.92 -6.72
N ARG A 22 27.36 23.14 -6.92
CA ARG A 22 26.31 22.43 -6.19
C ARG A 22 26.28 20.94 -6.53
N TYR A 23 26.42 20.57 -7.79
CA TYR A 23 26.58 19.19 -8.25
C TYR A 23 27.74 18.49 -7.53
N GLY A 24 28.92 19.12 -7.52
CA GLY A 24 30.10 18.56 -6.84
C GLY A 24 29.98 18.51 -5.32
N GLN A 25 29.14 19.35 -4.71
CA GLN A 25 28.84 19.28 -3.28
C GLN A 25 27.92 18.08 -2.99
N LEU A 26 26.82 17.95 -3.72
CA LEU A 26 25.84 16.87 -3.54
C LEU A 26 26.47 15.49 -3.72
N HIS A 27 27.34 15.30 -4.74
CA HIS A 27 28.07 14.04 -4.89
C HIS A 27 28.98 13.73 -3.69
N ARG A 28 29.68 14.73 -3.14
CA ARG A 28 30.54 14.53 -1.96
C ARG A 28 29.74 14.24 -0.71
N ASP A 29 28.55 14.80 -0.58
CA ASP A 29 27.65 14.54 0.55
C ASP A 29 27.09 13.11 0.47
N LEU A 30 26.69 12.67 -0.73
CA LEU A 30 26.28 11.27 -0.98
C LEU A 30 27.42 10.27 -0.74
N GLU A 31 28.64 10.58 -1.19
CA GLU A 31 29.83 9.73 -0.95
C GLU A 31 30.18 9.61 0.54
N LYS A 32 29.81 10.60 1.36
CA LYS A 32 29.99 10.58 2.82
C LYS A 32 28.87 9.84 3.55
N GLY A 33 27.86 9.31 2.85
CA GLY A 33 26.70 8.67 3.45
C GLY A 33 25.70 9.68 4.06
N LEU A 34 25.67 10.92 3.55
CA LEU A 34 24.60 11.87 3.84
C LEU A 34 23.50 11.76 2.78
N ASP A 35 23.11 10.52 2.47
CA ASP A 35 22.09 10.16 1.50
C ASP A 35 20.70 10.28 2.13
N CYS A 36 20.16 11.49 2.10
CA CYS A 36 18.72 11.69 2.26
C CYS A 36 18.06 11.82 0.90
N GLU A 37 16.78 11.46 0.82
CA GLU A 37 15.97 11.58 -0.39
C GLU A 37 16.02 12.99 -0.99
N ARG A 38 15.98 14.02 -0.14
CA ARG A 38 16.11 15.41 -0.56
C ARG A 38 17.41 15.69 -1.33
N SER A 39 18.53 15.06 -0.95
CA SER A 39 19.81 15.19 -1.67
C SER A 39 19.75 14.52 -3.04
N TRP A 40 19.04 13.39 -3.19
CA TRP A 40 18.83 12.72 -4.47
C TRP A 40 17.91 13.51 -5.40
N THR A 41 16.81 14.06 -4.86
CA THR A 41 15.90 14.96 -5.59
C THR A 41 16.64 16.20 -6.09
N GLU A 42 17.42 16.84 -5.22
CA GLU A 42 18.21 18.02 -5.59
C GLU A 42 19.30 17.68 -6.61
N LEU A 43 20.00 16.54 -6.45
CA LEU A 43 21.00 16.11 -7.41
C LEU A 43 20.37 15.83 -8.78
N CYS A 44 19.20 15.20 -8.82
CA CYS A 44 18.47 14.97 -10.07
C CYS A 44 18.12 16.30 -10.77
N GLU A 45 17.61 17.29 -10.02
CA GLU A 45 17.31 18.62 -10.57
C GLU A 45 18.57 19.34 -11.09
N VAL A 46 19.68 19.25 -10.35
CA VAL A 46 20.95 19.87 -10.77
C VAL A 46 21.52 19.17 -12.01
N CYS A 47 21.45 17.84 -12.08
CA CYS A 47 21.84 17.08 -13.27
C CYS A 47 21.02 17.49 -14.50
N LEU A 48 19.70 17.69 -14.34
CA LEU A 48 18.83 18.20 -15.40
C LEU A 48 19.26 19.61 -15.86
N ARG A 49 19.53 20.53 -14.92
CA ARG A 49 20.01 21.89 -15.25
C ARG A 49 21.36 21.90 -15.97
N LEU A 50 22.24 20.96 -15.64
CA LEU A 50 23.54 20.79 -16.28
C LEU A 50 23.48 20.02 -17.62
N GLY A 51 22.30 19.55 -18.04
CA GLY A 51 22.16 18.71 -19.24
C GLY A 51 22.71 17.28 -19.08
N LYS A 52 22.99 16.84 -17.86
CA LYS A 52 23.46 15.48 -17.54
C LYS A 52 22.30 14.49 -17.42
N ILE A 53 21.60 14.29 -18.54
CA ILE A 53 20.37 13.49 -18.62
C ILE A 53 20.55 12.06 -18.08
N GLY A 54 21.62 11.36 -18.48
CA GLY A 54 21.84 9.97 -18.07
C GLY A 54 22.09 9.84 -16.57
N GLU A 55 22.66 10.87 -15.93
CA GLU A 55 22.88 10.90 -14.49
C GLU A 55 21.61 11.25 -13.73
N ALA A 56 20.82 12.21 -14.23
CA ALA A 56 19.49 12.51 -13.71
C ALA A 56 18.58 11.26 -13.71
N ALA A 57 18.60 10.47 -14.79
CA ALA A 57 17.85 9.22 -14.87
C ALA A 57 18.35 8.15 -13.88
N LYS A 58 19.65 8.14 -13.55
CA LYS A 58 20.21 7.25 -12.52
C LYS A 58 19.79 7.70 -11.12
N THR A 59 19.87 8.99 -10.82
CA THR A 59 19.48 9.57 -9.53
C THR A 59 18.00 9.40 -9.24
N LEU A 60 17.15 9.44 -10.28
CA LEU A 60 15.71 9.20 -10.15
C LEU A 60 15.38 7.83 -9.51
N ARG A 61 16.22 6.80 -9.72
CA ARG A 61 16.01 5.45 -9.15
C ARG A 61 16.21 5.40 -7.64
N HIS A 62 16.80 6.43 -7.06
CA HIS A 62 17.08 6.53 -5.63
C HIS A 62 16.04 7.39 -4.89
N ILE A 63 15.01 7.87 -5.58
CA ILE A 63 13.92 8.67 -5.02
C ILE A 63 12.73 7.75 -4.80
N TYR A 64 12.27 7.64 -3.55
CA TYR A 64 11.24 6.68 -3.14
C TYR A 64 9.85 7.31 -3.08
N THR A 65 9.79 8.63 -2.89
CA THR A 65 8.57 9.42 -2.82
C THR A 65 7.96 9.52 -4.22
N PRO A 66 6.81 8.88 -4.48
CA PRO A 66 6.24 8.75 -5.81
C PRO A 66 5.86 10.10 -6.42
N CYS A 67 5.45 11.07 -5.59
CA CYS A 67 5.13 12.43 -6.01
C CYS A 67 6.36 13.17 -6.58
N GLU A 68 7.51 13.07 -5.91
CA GLU A 68 8.76 13.70 -6.37
C GLU A 68 9.33 12.98 -7.59
N ALA A 69 9.30 11.64 -7.58
CA ALA A 69 9.71 10.82 -8.72
C ALA A 69 8.88 11.16 -9.98
N MET A 70 7.54 11.25 -9.87
CA MET A 70 6.69 11.66 -10.99
C MET A 70 6.98 13.09 -11.48
N ARG A 71 7.20 14.04 -10.56
CA ARG A 71 7.55 15.42 -10.92
C ARG A 71 8.84 15.46 -11.74
N LEU A 72 9.85 14.70 -11.31
CA LEU A 72 11.14 14.61 -12.01
C LEU A 72 11.08 13.81 -13.31
N MET A 73 10.25 12.77 -13.38
CA MET A 73 9.97 12.05 -14.63
C MET A 73 9.37 12.98 -15.68
N ARG A 74 8.40 13.82 -15.33
CA ARG A 74 7.83 14.82 -16.27
C ARG A 74 8.87 15.84 -16.72
N LEU A 75 9.79 16.22 -15.83
CA LEU A 75 10.90 17.10 -16.19
C LEU A 75 11.86 16.41 -17.16
N LEU A 76 12.19 15.13 -16.96
CA LEU A 76 12.99 14.33 -17.88
C LEU A 76 12.31 14.19 -19.25
N GLU A 77 11.01 13.93 -19.28
CA GLU A 77 10.21 13.87 -20.53
C GLU A 77 10.25 15.21 -21.27
N HIS A 78 10.14 16.34 -20.57
CA HIS A 78 10.26 17.66 -21.16
C HIS A 78 11.66 17.92 -21.76
N HIS A 79 12.70 17.26 -21.25
CA HIS A 79 14.05 17.30 -21.82
C HIS A 79 14.26 16.26 -22.94
N GLY A 80 13.19 15.64 -23.45
CA GLY A 80 13.22 14.68 -24.55
C GLY A 80 13.60 13.26 -24.14
N VAL A 81 13.60 12.96 -22.84
CA VAL A 81 14.00 11.66 -22.30
C VAL A 81 12.74 10.84 -22.10
N ILE A 82 12.51 9.90 -23.02
CA ILE A 82 11.44 8.92 -22.85
C ILE A 82 11.93 7.90 -21.83
N VAL A 83 11.64 8.16 -20.55
CA VAL A 83 11.83 7.18 -19.48
C VAL A 83 10.70 6.17 -19.61
N HIS A 84 10.86 5.20 -20.52
CA HIS A 84 10.02 4.03 -20.48
C HIS A 84 10.22 3.36 -19.12
N GLY A 85 9.12 3.00 -18.45
CA GLY A 85 9.13 2.32 -17.14
C GLY A 85 9.82 0.95 -17.13
N SER A 86 10.59 0.62 -18.16
CA SER A 86 11.58 -0.44 -18.21
C SER A 86 12.98 0.17 -18.21
N VAL A 87 13.66 0.04 -17.08
CA VAL A 87 15.09 0.30 -16.94
C VAL A 87 15.86 -0.70 -17.81
N ASP A 88 16.16 -0.32 -19.05
CA ASP A 88 17.16 -0.96 -19.90
C ASP A 88 17.66 0.04 -20.94
N ALA A 89 18.77 0.73 -20.61
CA ALA A 89 19.59 1.46 -21.57
C ALA A 89 20.95 1.83 -20.95
N ASP A 90 21.88 0.88 -20.91
CA ASP A 90 23.31 1.19 -21.05
C ASP A 90 23.73 0.76 -22.46
N ARG A 91 23.55 1.66 -23.44
CA ARG A 91 24.26 1.58 -24.72
C ARG A 91 24.32 2.95 -25.40
N GLU A 92 25.40 3.68 -25.10
CA GLU A 92 25.89 4.75 -25.97
C GLU A 92 27.07 4.24 -26.83
N GLY A 93 26.99 4.48 -28.14
CA GLY A 93 28.14 4.84 -28.97
C GLY A 93 29.03 3.74 -29.57
N SER A 94 28.64 3.18 -30.72
CA SER A 94 29.61 2.89 -31.79
C SER A 94 28.96 2.97 -33.17
N VAL A 95 29.26 4.05 -33.90
CA VAL A 95 29.07 4.19 -35.35
C VAL A 95 30.28 3.54 -36.03
N GLN A 96 30.11 2.46 -36.81
CA GLN A 96 30.83 2.18 -38.08
C GLN A 96 30.39 0.84 -38.75
N PRO A 97 30.75 0.59 -40.03
CA PRO A 97 29.80 0.43 -41.13
C PRO A 97 29.50 -1.02 -41.54
N ARG A 98 28.51 -1.18 -42.44
CA ARG A 98 28.20 -2.41 -43.20
C ARG A 98 29.46 -3.04 -43.80
N PRO A 99 29.54 -4.38 -43.78
CA PRO A 99 29.91 -5.10 -45.00
C PRO A 99 28.97 -6.24 -45.34
N SER A 100 29.10 -6.60 -46.62
CA SER A 100 28.34 -7.48 -47.49
C SER A 100 28.42 -8.98 -47.15
N ASN A 101 27.44 -9.70 -47.71
CA ASN A 101 27.45 -11.13 -48.00
C ASN A 101 28.86 -11.68 -48.35
N ASP A 102 29.23 -12.84 -47.78
CA ASP A 102 29.30 -14.08 -48.56
C ASP A 102 29.62 -15.34 -47.73
N ARG A 103 28.98 -16.43 -48.17
CA ARG A 103 29.40 -17.86 -48.18
C ARG A 103 29.83 -18.59 -46.89
N GLN A 104 28.91 -19.46 -46.45
CA GLN A 104 29.00 -20.93 -46.61
C GLN A 104 30.32 -21.62 -46.20
N LYS A 105 30.29 -22.38 -45.09
CA LYS A 105 30.98 -23.69 -45.00
C LYS A 105 30.37 -24.59 -43.92
N VAL A 106 30.43 -25.87 -44.24
CA VAL A 106 29.64 -27.01 -43.77
C VAL A 106 30.48 -27.90 -42.86
N ALA A 107 29.88 -28.40 -41.76
CA ALA A 107 30.17 -29.66 -41.04
C ALA A 107 31.54 -29.79 -40.30
N PRO A 108 31.71 -30.72 -39.32
CA PRO A 108 30.88 -31.90 -39.03
C PRO A 108 30.42 -32.13 -37.59
N ARG A 109 29.39 -32.98 -37.53
CA ARG A 109 28.74 -33.55 -36.34
C ARG A 109 29.66 -34.59 -35.68
N LEU A 110 29.70 -34.56 -34.34
CA LEU A 110 30.25 -35.63 -33.50
C LEU A 110 29.10 -36.35 -32.73
N PRO A 111 29.30 -37.62 -32.34
CA PRO A 111 28.23 -38.58 -32.11
C PRO A 111 27.63 -38.56 -30.69
N LYS A 112 26.34 -38.88 -30.61
CA LYS A 112 25.56 -39.22 -29.41
C LYS A 112 26.09 -40.52 -28.76
N PRO A 113 26.22 -40.58 -27.42
CA PRO A 113 26.26 -41.85 -26.71
C PRO A 113 24.85 -42.43 -26.44
N ARG A 114 24.77 -43.74 -26.66
CA ARG A 114 23.70 -44.71 -26.35
C ARG A 114 23.42 -44.76 -24.84
N ALA A 115 22.16 -44.67 -24.41
CA ALA A 115 21.29 -45.80 -24.04
C ALA A 115 21.63 -46.45 -22.68
N GLU A 116 20.94 -45.99 -21.63
CA GLU A 116 20.76 -46.75 -20.38
C GLU A 116 19.30 -47.22 -20.28
N LEU A 117 19.16 -48.52 -20.02
CA LEU A 117 17.90 -49.24 -19.85
C LEU A 117 17.19 -48.85 -18.54
N PRO A 118 15.84 -48.86 -18.51
CA PRO A 118 15.07 -48.70 -17.28
C PRO A 118 14.94 -50.02 -16.49
N ALA A 119 15.07 -49.91 -15.17
CA ALA A 119 14.83 -50.97 -14.18
C ALA A 119 13.33 -51.37 -14.09
N PRO A 120 13.02 -52.62 -13.68
CA PRO A 120 11.69 -53.20 -13.78
C PRO A 120 10.72 -52.71 -12.69
N ARG A 121 9.50 -52.34 -13.10
CA ARG A 121 8.36 -52.06 -12.22
C ARG A 121 7.78 -53.37 -11.65
N MET A 122 7.79 -53.51 -10.34
CA MET A 122 6.96 -54.49 -9.63
C MET A 122 5.51 -53.99 -9.54
N ARG A 123 4.57 -54.84 -9.97
CA ARG A 123 3.11 -54.73 -9.70
C ARG A 123 2.80 -55.32 -8.33
N PRO A 124 1.86 -54.74 -7.57
CA PRO A 124 1.01 -55.48 -6.64
C PRO A 124 -0.40 -55.72 -7.24
N PRO A 125 -1.15 -56.69 -6.69
CA PRO A 125 -2.28 -57.34 -7.36
C PRO A 125 -3.61 -56.58 -7.22
N ALA A 126 -4.49 -56.92 -8.16
CA ALA A 126 -5.88 -56.49 -8.24
C ALA A 126 -6.72 -56.99 -7.05
N SER A 127 -7.51 -56.10 -6.47
CA SER A 127 -8.68 -56.44 -5.67
C SER A 127 -9.91 -55.84 -6.35
N SER A 128 -10.75 -56.74 -6.83
CA SER A 128 -12.09 -56.57 -7.36
C SER A 128 -13.07 -56.06 -6.30
N VAL A 129 -13.80 -54.97 -6.57
CA VAL A 129 -15.12 -54.71 -5.98
C VAL A 129 -16.04 -54.12 -7.06
N GLN A 130 -17.12 -54.85 -7.31
CA GLN A 130 -18.26 -54.49 -8.15
C GLN A 130 -19.15 -53.43 -7.51
N GLN A 131 -19.86 -52.68 -8.36
CA GLN A 131 -21.19 -52.04 -8.21
C GLN A 131 -21.16 -50.55 -8.56
N ALA A 132 -22.16 -49.92 -9.17
CA ALA A 132 -23.28 -50.31 -10.01
C ALA A 132 -23.71 -48.98 -10.67
N ARG A 133 -23.82 -48.94 -12.01
CA ARG A 133 -24.14 -47.71 -12.77
C ARG A 133 -25.55 -47.83 -13.36
N PRO A 134 -26.51 -46.95 -13.02
CA PRO A 134 -27.82 -46.98 -13.65
C PRO A 134 -27.80 -46.23 -14.98
N THR A 135 -28.33 -46.93 -15.98
CA THR A 135 -28.63 -46.52 -17.35
C THR A 135 -29.88 -45.64 -17.38
N LEU A 136 -29.87 -44.58 -18.20
CA LEU A 136 -31.07 -43.90 -18.70
C LEU A 136 -30.97 -43.71 -20.23
N PRO A 137 -32.09 -43.81 -20.97
CA PRO A 137 -32.11 -43.97 -22.43
C PRO A 137 -32.20 -42.63 -23.19
N PRO A 138 -31.96 -42.66 -24.52
CA PRO A 138 -31.99 -41.47 -25.38
C PRO A 138 -33.37 -41.26 -26.03
N THR A 139 -33.76 -40.00 -26.21
CA THR A 139 -34.90 -39.65 -27.06
C THR A 139 -34.51 -38.58 -28.07
N HIS A 140 -34.51 -38.97 -29.35
CA HIS A 140 -34.48 -38.10 -30.52
C HIS A 140 -35.90 -37.59 -30.84
N ALA A 141 -36.03 -36.31 -31.22
CA ALA A 141 -36.99 -35.78 -32.20
C ALA A 141 -36.63 -34.30 -32.47
N GLN A 142 -36.00 -33.95 -33.59
CA GLN A 142 -36.63 -33.48 -34.83
C GLN A 142 -37.73 -32.40 -34.65
N ARG A 143 -37.45 -31.16 -35.07
CA ARG A 143 -38.32 -30.39 -36.01
C ARG A 143 -37.70 -29.07 -36.50
N SER A 144 -37.40 -29.09 -37.81
CA SER A 144 -37.69 -28.10 -38.87
C SER A 144 -37.84 -26.60 -38.60
N VAL A 145 -37.09 -25.87 -39.44
CA VAL A 145 -37.13 -24.47 -39.94
C VAL A 145 -38.47 -24.11 -40.64
N PRO A 146 -38.90 -22.83 -40.65
CA PRO A 146 -38.80 -21.92 -41.83
C PRO A 146 -38.31 -20.49 -41.42
N VAL A 147 -37.44 -19.76 -42.11
CA VAL A 147 -37.43 -19.10 -43.44
C VAL A 147 -38.51 -18.03 -43.67
N ALA A 148 -38.01 -16.80 -43.87
CA ALA A 148 -38.48 -15.62 -44.63
C ALA A 148 -39.53 -14.65 -44.05
N GLN A 149 -39.12 -13.37 -43.92
CA GLN A 149 -39.74 -12.12 -44.44
C GLN A 149 -38.96 -10.92 -43.85
N ASP A 150 -38.10 -10.22 -44.60
CA ASP A 150 -38.35 -9.15 -45.58
C ASP A 150 -38.66 -7.75 -45.00
N MET A 151 -37.90 -6.77 -45.51
CA MET A 151 -38.12 -5.31 -45.62
C MET A 151 -37.65 -4.37 -44.47
N PRO A 152 -37.28 -3.09 -44.79
CA PRO A 152 -36.52 -2.64 -45.95
C PRO A 152 -35.43 -1.60 -45.63
N VAL A 153 -34.60 -1.40 -46.65
CA VAL A 153 -33.64 -0.32 -46.88
C VAL A 153 -34.35 1.04 -46.97
N GLN A 154 -33.78 2.08 -46.35
CA GLN A 154 -34.08 3.47 -46.67
C GLN A 154 -32.78 4.27 -46.79
N GLU A 155 -32.58 4.84 -47.99
CA GLU A 155 -31.46 5.67 -48.43
C GLU A 155 -31.71 7.18 -48.14
N PRO A 156 -30.74 8.08 -48.41
CA PRO A 156 -30.47 9.26 -47.60
C PRO A 156 -31.21 10.53 -48.02
N GLY A 157 -31.45 11.42 -47.05
CA GLY A 157 -32.06 12.74 -47.25
C GLY A 157 -31.27 13.86 -46.56
N GLN A 158 -30.99 14.90 -47.32
CA GLN A 158 -30.18 16.09 -47.08
C GLN A 158 -30.57 16.97 -45.86
N GLN A 159 -29.53 17.53 -45.22
CA GLN A 159 -29.33 18.89 -44.63
C GLN A 159 -30.52 19.88 -44.52
N PRO A 160 -30.59 20.75 -43.48
CA PRO A 160 -29.63 21.87 -43.36
C PRO A 160 -29.24 22.40 -41.96
N CYS A 161 -28.08 23.07 -41.96
CA CYS A 161 -27.57 24.13 -41.09
C CYS A 161 -28.44 24.63 -39.92
N ARG A 162 -27.88 24.56 -38.70
CA ARG A 162 -28.09 25.61 -37.70
C ARG A 162 -26.85 25.85 -36.82
N ARG A 163 -26.24 27.01 -37.03
CA ARG A 163 -25.33 27.69 -36.09
C ARG A 163 -25.99 27.79 -34.71
N ARG A 164 -25.26 27.44 -33.64
CA ARG A 164 -25.36 28.20 -32.38
C ARG A 164 -24.09 28.10 -31.53
N ALA A 165 -23.55 29.29 -31.29
CA ALA A 165 -22.66 29.75 -30.23
C ALA A 165 -21.99 28.70 -29.34
N GLY A 166 -20.65 28.69 -29.40
CA GLY A 166 -19.80 28.06 -28.42
C GLY A 166 -20.05 28.66 -27.03
N SER A 167 -20.52 27.81 -26.13
CA SER A 167 -20.34 27.99 -24.70
C SER A 167 -19.19 27.08 -24.29
N GLY A 168 -18.17 27.68 -23.69
CA GLY A 168 -17.08 26.94 -23.07
C GLY A 168 -17.65 26.12 -21.91
N HIS A 169 -17.88 24.84 -22.17
CA HIS A 169 -17.97 23.83 -21.13
C HIS A 169 -16.77 22.92 -21.33
N SER A 170 -15.76 23.19 -20.49
CA SER A 170 -14.64 22.32 -20.21
C SER A 170 -15.19 20.93 -19.91
N ALA A 171 -15.16 20.06 -20.92
CA ALA A 171 -15.39 18.65 -20.71
C ALA A 171 -14.35 18.16 -19.68
N PRO A 172 -14.75 17.37 -18.67
CA PRO A 172 -13.80 16.81 -17.74
C PRO A 172 -12.89 15.88 -18.53
N ARG A 173 -11.62 16.28 -18.66
CA ARG A 173 -10.55 15.48 -19.23
C ARG A 173 -10.55 14.12 -18.54
N ASP A 174 -10.60 13.09 -19.38
CA ASP A 174 -10.52 11.68 -19.04
C ASP A 174 -9.62 11.42 -17.83
N ALA A 175 -10.23 10.87 -16.79
CA ALA A 175 -9.55 10.15 -15.73
C ALA A 175 -8.87 8.92 -16.36
N ARG A 176 -7.75 9.13 -17.04
CA ARG A 176 -6.84 8.05 -17.41
C ARG A 176 -6.35 7.43 -16.12
N SER A 177 -6.92 6.26 -15.87
CA SER A 177 -6.53 5.23 -14.91
C SER A 177 -5.08 5.41 -14.46
N TYR A 178 -4.93 5.95 -13.27
CA TYR A 178 -3.70 5.93 -12.50
C TYR A 178 -3.47 4.46 -12.11
N VAL A 179 -2.68 3.77 -12.92
CA VAL A 179 -2.26 2.38 -12.64
C VAL A 179 -1.00 2.50 -11.80
N ASP A 180 -1.16 2.40 -10.48
CA ASP A 180 -0.02 2.14 -9.59
C ASP A 180 0.61 0.83 -10.02
N THR A 181 1.88 0.89 -10.41
CA THR A 181 2.63 -0.27 -10.89
C THR A 181 3.19 -1.01 -9.69
N VAL A 182 2.48 -2.07 -9.27
CA VAL A 182 2.81 -2.84 -8.08
C VAL A 182 4.02 -3.75 -8.33
N GLN A 183 5.09 -3.55 -7.55
CA GLN A 183 6.24 -4.46 -7.55
C GLN A 183 5.93 -5.73 -6.73
N VAL A 184 5.31 -6.73 -7.37
CA VAL A 184 5.10 -8.10 -6.88
C VAL A 184 6.42 -8.90 -6.68
N ARG A 185 7.05 -8.83 -5.51
CA ARG A 185 8.02 -9.85 -5.07
C ARG A 185 7.31 -11.20 -5.11
N GLN A 186 7.92 -12.21 -5.74
CA GLN A 186 7.34 -13.56 -5.67
C GLN A 186 7.47 -14.05 -4.23
N PRO A 187 6.36 -14.46 -3.59
CA PRO A 187 6.43 -15.09 -2.27
C PRO A 187 7.29 -16.35 -2.40
N ASP A 188 8.26 -16.50 -1.52
CA ASP A 188 8.99 -17.75 -1.38
C ASP A 188 7.94 -18.83 -1.05
N GLY A 189 7.77 -19.81 -1.95
CA GLY A 189 6.60 -20.71 -2.02
C GLY A 189 6.41 -21.67 -0.84
N GLY A 190 6.87 -21.34 0.36
CA GLY A 190 6.83 -22.15 1.56
C GLY A 190 6.36 -21.45 2.83
N GLU A 191 5.96 -20.16 2.80
CA GLU A 191 5.41 -19.53 4.01
C GLU A 191 4.12 -20.24 4.44
N SER A 192 4.11 -20.71 5.68
CA SER A 192 2.93 -21.35 6.26
C SER A 192 1.87 -20.30 6.59
N PHE A 193 0.58 -20.66 6.49
CA PHE A 193 -0.52 -19.76 6.88
C PHE A 193 -0.39 -19.27 8.34
N ILE A 194 0.22 -20.08 9.21
CA ILE A 194 0.47 -19.71 10.61
C ILE A 194 1.50 -18.56 10.68
N GLU A 195 2.54 -18.58 9.84
CA GLU A 195 3.49 -17.47 9.74
C GLU A 195 2.83 -16.20 9.20
N GLU A 196 1.93 -16.31 8.21
CA GLU A 196 1.14 -15.15 7.73
C GLU A 196 0.30 -14.52 8.88
N VAL A 197 -0.31 -15.35 9.72
CA VAL A 197 -1.07 -14.89 10.89
C VAL A 197 -0.15 -14.27 11.95
N GLN A 198 0.96 -14.93 12.29
CA GLN A 198 1.92 -14.41 13.26
C GLN A 198 2.54 -13.08 12.80
N ASP A 199 2.86 -12.96 11.51
CA ASP A 199 3.33 -11.71 10.92
C ASP A 199 2.28 -10.60 11.04
N SER A 200 1.01 -10.91 10.77
CA SER A 200 -0.08 -9.95 10.91
C SER A 200 -0.26 -9.46 12.36
N PHE A 201 0.00 -10.31 13.35
CA PHE A 201 0.07 -9.88 14.75
C PHE A 201 1.33 -9.06 15.06
N ARG A 202 2.51 -9.47 14.56
CA ARG A 202 3.77 -8.72 14.75
C ARG A 202 3.69 -7.33 14.15
N PHE A 203 2.99 -7.18 13.03
CA PHE A 203 2.74 -5.91 12.37
C PHE A 203 2.06 -4.89 13.30
N LEU A 204 1.12 -5.32 14.16
CA LEU A 204 0.51 -4.43 15.15
C LEU A 204 1.48 -3.87 16.18
N PHE A 205 2.60 -4.56 16.41
CA PHE A 205 3.61 -4.18 17.40
C PHE A 205 4.80 -3.44 16.79
N ARG A 206 4.75 -3.13 15.49
CA ARG A 206 5.82 -2.45 14.76
C ARG A 206 5.55 -0.95 14.68
N ASP A 207 6.61 -0.17 14.91
CA ASP A 207 6.63 1.29 14.79
C ASP A 207 5.46 1.99 15.51
N HIS A 208 4.63 2.73 14.79
CA HIS A 208 3.51 3.51 15.33
C HIS A 208 2.15 2.79 15.34
N MET A 209 2.06 1.55 14.82
CA MET A 209 0.81 0.78 14.83
C MET A 209 0.20 0.55 16.22
N PRO A 210 1.00 0.32 17.30
CA PRO A 210 0.44 0.22 18.65
C PRO A 210 -0.28 1.50 19.07
N VAL A 211 0.31 2.66 18.73
CA VAL A 211 -0.24 3.98 19.04
C VAL A 211 -1.53 4.20 18.26
N THR A 212 -1.56 3.84 16.97
CA THR A 212 -2.78 3.90 16.14
C THR A 212 -3.89 3.02 16.70
N ALA A 213 -3.58 1.76 17.06
CA ALA A 213 -4.56 0.83 17.61
C ALA A 213 -5.10 1.29 18.97
N MET A 214 -4.22 1.72 19.89
CA MET A 214 -4.63 2.27 21.18
C MET A 214 -5.45 3.55 21.00
N GLY A 215 -5.01 4.45 20.11
CA GLY A 215 -5.71 5.69 19.78
C GLY A 215 -7.12 5.45 19.29
N LEU A 216 -7.31 4.54 18.33
CA LEU A 216 -8.64 4.17 17.82
C LEU A 216 -9.53 3.53 18.90
N THR A 217 -8.96 2.64 19.72
CA THR A 217 -9.67 1.98 20.82
C THR A 217 -10.20 2.99 21.86
N VAL A 218 -9.34 3.94 22.26
CA VAL A 218 -9.71 5.02 23.17
C VAL A 218 -10.73 5.95 22.52
N LEU A 219 -10.56 6.28 21.24
CA LEU A 219 -11.45 7.17 20.51
C LEU A 219 -12.88 6.60 20.42
N PHE A 220 -13.04 5.29 20.24
CA PHE A 220 -14.36 4.64 20.31
C PHE A 220 -15.02 4.82 21.68
N THR A 221 -14.24 4.65 22.75
CA THR A 221 -14.74 4.80 24.13
C THR A 221 -15.16 6.24 24.41
N ILE A 222 -14.36 7.23 23.96
CA ILE A 222 -14.67 8.65 24.10
C ILE A 222 -15.92 9.00 23.27
N ALA A 223 -16.02 8.54 22.03
CA ALA A 223 -17.18 8.79 21.16
C ALA A 223 -18.48 8.26 21.79
N ALA A 224 -18.44 7.05 22.36
CA ALA A 224 -19.57 6.49 23.07
C ALA A 224 -19.92 7.27 24.35
N LEU A 225 -18.91 7.72 25.11
CA LEU A 225 -19.12 8.54 26.31
C LEU A 225 -19.78 9.89 25.97
N VAL A 226 -19.33 10.55 24.90
CA VAL A 226 -19.97 11.77 24.39
C VAL A 226 -21.43 11.49 24.04
N GLY A 227 -21.69 10.33 23.41
CA GLY A 227 -23.03 9.83 23.13
C GLY A 227 -23.91 9.69 24.37
N PHE A 228 -23.35 9.14 25.45
CA PHE A 228 -24.05 8.94 26.73
C PHE A 228 -24.35 10.26 27.47
N LEU A 229 -23.46 11.25 27.37
CA LEU A 229 -23.60 12.53 28.07
C LEU A 229 -24.59 13.50 27.42
N LEU A 230 -25.07 13.21 26.20
CA LEU A 230 -26.03 14.05 25.51
C LEU A 230 -27.42 13.97 26.21
N PRO A 231 -28.02 15.12 26.56
CA PRO A 231 -29.25 15.14 27.35
C PRO A 231 -30.41 14.46 26.62
N SER A 232 -31.14 13.61 27.35
CA SER A 232 -32.30 12.86 26.86
C SER A 232 -33.51 13.73 26.47
N GLY A 233 -33.46 15.05 26.74
CA GLY A 233 -34.57 15.98 26.53
C GLY A 233 -34.83 16.42 25.08
N LEU A 234 -34.00 16.05 24.11
CA LEU A 234 -34.14 16.49 22.71
C LEU A 234 -35.07 15.60 21.85
N GLY A 235 -35.76 14.65 22.47
CA GLY A 235 -36.67 13.71 21.80
C GLY A 235 -35.98 12.42 21.32
N PRO A 236 -36.76 11.39 20.99
CA PRO A 236 -36.25 10.03 20.73
C PRO A 236 -35.35 9.92 19.49
N TYR A 237 -35.61 10.73 18.45
CA TYR A 237 -34.77 10.74 17.25
C TYR A 237 -33.40 11.40 17.48
N VAL A 238 -33.40 12.54 18.17
CA VAL A 238 -32.17 13.30 18.41
C VAL A 238 -31.24 12.57 19.38
N THR A 239 -31.82 11.89 20.37
CA THR A 239 -31.10 11.01 21.31
C THR A 239 -30.48 9.78 20.65
N PHE A 240 -30.97 9.35 19.48
CA PHE A 240 -30.35 8.26 18.73
C PHE A 240 -29.30 8.75 17.74
N VAL A 241 -29.60 9.80 16.96
CA VAL A 241 -28.77 10.25 15.85
C VAL A 241 -27.49 10.95 16.34
N ILE A 242 -27.59 11.84 17.34
CA ILE A 242 -26.41 12.62 17.76
C ILE A 242 -25.30 11.72 18.35
N PRO A 243 -25.59 10.74 19.23
CA PRO A 243 -24.58 9.80 19.73
C PRO A 243 -23.97 8.89 18.66
N LEU A 244 -24.73 8.61 17.59
CA LEU A 244 -24.29 7.75 16.51
C LEU A 244 -23.23 8.44 15.63
N LEU A 245 -23.35 9.75 15.41
CA LEU A 245 -22.42 10.51 14.56
C LEU A 245 -20.95 10.40 14.97
N PRO A 246 -20.53 10.66 16.23
CA PRO A 246 -19.13 10.52 16.62
C PRO A 246 -18.67 9.06 16.49
N THR A 247 -19.53 8.11 16.85
CA THR A 247 -19.24 6.67 16.70
C THR A 247 -18.99 6.28 15.24
N LEU A 248 -19.82 6.77 14.31
CA LEU A 248 -19.64 6.56 12.87
C LEU A 248 -18.38 7.24 12.33
N ALA A 249 -18.03 8.43 12.85
CA ALA A 249 -16.80 9.11 12.47
C ALA A 249 -15.56 8.29 12.87
N VAL A 250 -15.54 7.75 14.11
CA VAL A 250 -14.46 6.88 14.58
C VAL A 250 -14.42 5.57 13.80
N ALA A 251 -15.59 4.96 13.53
CA ALA A 251 -15.67 3.78 12.68
C ALA A 251 -15.13 4.05 11.28
N GLY A 252 -15.47 5.17 10.67
CA GLY A 252 -14.92 5.58 9.38
C GLY A 252 -13.40 5.75 9.42
N LEU A 253 -12.85 6.39 10.46
CA LEU A 253 -11.41 6.54 10.63
C LEU A 253 -10.71 5.18 10.76
N PHE A 254 -11.24 4.29 11.60
CA PHE A 254 -10.74 2.92 11.73
C PHE A 254 -10.78 2.17 10.40
N LEU A 255 -11.89 2.23 9.66
CA LEU A 255 -12.03 1.59 8.36
C LEU A 255 -11.05 2.17 7.33
N HIS A 256 -10.78 3.48 7.37
CA HIS A 256 -9.75 4.09 6.54
C HIS A 256 -8.35 3.52 6.86
N CYS A 257 -8.02 3.41 8.15
CA CYS A 257 -6.76 2.83 8.61
C CYS A 257 -6.62 1.37 8.14
N ALA A 258 -7.66 0.56 8.36
CA ALA A 258 -7.71 -0.83 7.94
C ALA A 258 -7.59 -0.97 6.41
N HIS A 259 -8.27 -0.10 5.66
CA HIS A 259 -8.17 -0.07 4.20
C HIS A 259 -6.75 0.23 3.72
N ARG A 260 -6.07 1.24 4.30
CA ARG A 260 -4.66 1.55 3.98
C ARG A 260 -3.75 0.36 4.27
N VAL A 261 -3.85 -0.22 5.47
CA VAL A 261 -3.09 -1.42 5.86
C VAL A 261 -3.30 -2.58 4.88
N LEU A 262 -4.56 -2.81 4.45
CA LEU A 262 -4.88 -3.84 3.47
C LEU A 262 -4.21 -3.55 2.12
N VAL A 263 -4.34 -2.33 1.60
CA VAL A 263 -3.76 -1.94 0.31
C VAL A 263 -2.24 -2.03 0.35
N ASP A 264 -1.57 -1.51 1.38
CA ASP A 264 -0.11 -1.55 1.48
C ASP A 264 0.41 -2.98 1.59
N ALA A 265 -0.28 -3.81 2.38
CA ALA A 265 0.02 -5.24 2.49
C ALA A 265 -0.20 -5.98 1.17
N SER A 266 -1.24 -5.63 0.42
CA SER A 266 -1.55 -6.21 -0.89
C SER A 266 -0.51 -5.84 -1.96
N ASN A 267 0.19 -4.73 -1.75
CA ASN A 267 1.29 -4.28 -2.59
C ASN A 267 2.64 -4.87 -2.16
N GLY A 268 2.68 -5.62 -1.05
CA GLY A 268 3.89 -6.22 -0.52
C GLY A 268 4.74 -5.30 0.35
N HIS A 269 4.21 -4.14 0.77
CA HIS A 269 4.91 -3.30 1.74
C HIS A 269 4.94 -4.01 3.11
N GLU A 270 6.12 -4.11 3.70
CA GLU A 270 6.31 -4.72 5.01
C GLU A 270 6.09 -3.73 6.16
N ASP A 271 6.39 -2.46 5.92
CA ASP A 271 6.32 -1.40 6.91
C ASP A 271 4.90 -0.80 7.01
N PRO A 272 4.49 -0.33 8.20
CA PRO A 272 3.19 0.29 8.39
C PRO A 272 3.09 1.68 7.74
N PRO A 273 1.92 2.08 7.21
CA PRO A 273 1.73 3.41 6.59
C PRO A 273 1.97 4.51 7.61
N SER A 274 2.73 5.56 7.26
CA SER A 274 3.09 6.61 8.21
C SER A 274 1.86 7.31 8.80
N LEU A 275 1.94 7.73 10.07
CA LEU A 275 0.81 8.39 10.75
C LEU A 275 0.40 9.70 10.06
N GLU A 276 1.37 10.42 9.48
CA GLU A 276 1.15 11.66 8.74
C GLU A 276 0.31 11.40 7.48
N GLU A 277 0.68 10.41 6.66
CA GLU A 277 -0.10 9.99 5.48
C GLU A 277 -1.51 9.53 5.85
N MET A 278 -1.67 8.84 6.98
CA MET A 278 -2.98 8.42 7.47
C MET A 278 -3.86 9.61 7.88
N LEU A 279 -3.27 10.68 8.41
CA LEU A 279 -4.00 11.87 8.87
C LEU A 279 -4.35 12.84 7.74
N GLU A 280 -3.47 13.01 6.76
CA GLU A 280 -3.69 13.95 5.63
C GLU A 280 -5.01 13.67 4.90
N ASP A 281 -5.32 12.39 4.69
CA ASP A 281 -6.53 11.95 3.98
C ASP A 281 -7.65 11.46 4.90
N ALA A 282 -7.53 11.62 6.22
CA ALA A 282 -8.39 10.95 7.19
C ALA A 282 -9.89 11.23 6.98
N VAL A 283 -10.29 12.48 6.69
CA VAL A 283 -11.72 12.85 6.57
C VAL A 283 -12.34 12.32 5.27
N ALA A 284 -11.68 12.54 4.13
CA ALA A 284 -12.16 12.07 2.84
C ALA A 284 -12.07 10.54 2.73
N GLY A 285 -11.01 9.97 3.29
CA GLY A 285 -10.77 8.53 3.36
C GLY A 285 -11.78 7.81 4.26
N SER A 286 -12.09 8.37 5.43
CA SER A 286 -13.05 7.77 6.38
C SER A 286 -14.46 7.74 5.85
N THR A 287 -14.93 8.82 5.24
CA THR A 287 -16.28 8.87 4.64
C THR A 287 -16.41 7.88 3.50
N ARG A 288 -15.39 7.75 2.63
CA ARG A 288 -15.37 6.76 1.55
C ARG A 288 -15.34 5.34 2.09
N ALA A 289 -14.45 5.05 3.06
CA ALA A 289 -14.33 3.72 3.65
C ALA A 289 -15.61 3.31 4.37
N LEU A 290 -16.23 4.22 5.11
CA LEU A 290 -17.52 4.00 5.77
C LEU A 290 -18.64 3.72 4.77
N ALA A 291 -18.73 4.49 3.69
CA ALA A 291 -19.73 4.27 2.64
C ALA A 291 -19.56 2.90 1.96
N ILE A 292 -18.32 2.52 1.64
CA ILE A 292 -17.99 1.21 1.06
C ILE A 292 -18.41 0.09 2.00
N VAL A 293 -17.93 0.12 3.25
CA VAL A 293 -18.19 -0.96 4.21
C VAL A 293 -19.66 -1.04 4.59
N THR A 294 -20.35 0.09 4.70
CA THR A 294 -21.80 0.11 4.91
C THR A 294 -22.53 -0.51 3.72
N GLY A 295 -22.13 -0.18 2.48
CA GLY A 295 -22.67 -0.80 1.28
C GLY A 295 -22.47 -2.32 1.25
N ILE A 296 -21.27 -2.79 1.64
CA ILE A 296 -20.96 -4.22 1.75
C ILE A 296 -21.80 -4.88 2.85
N ALA A 297 -21.91 -4.25 4.02
CA ALA A 297 -22.69 -4.77 5.13
C ALA A 297 -24.18 -4.91 4.76
N VAL A 298 -24.75 -3.89 4.12
CA VAL A 298 -26.11 -3.94 3.57
C VAL A 298 -26.21 -5.06 2.54
N LEU A 299 -25.29 -5.16 1.59
CA LEU A 299 -25.35 -6.20 0.57
C LEU A 299 -25.26 -7.63 1.15
N CYS A 300 -24.36 -7.85 2.11
CA CYS A 300 -24.08 -9.17 2.67
C CYS A 300 -25.13 -9.61 3.70
N PHE A 301 -25.74 -8.66 4.42
CA PHE A 301 -26.60 -8.95 5.57
C PHE A 301 -28.04 -8.42 5.43
N ALA A 302 -28.41 -7.75 4.34
CA ALA A 302 -29.81 -7.35 4.10
C ALA A 302 -30.76 -8.54 4.10
N SER A 303 -30.33 -9.70 3.59
CA SER A 303 -31.13 -10.93 3.63
C SER A 303 -31.42 -11.39 5.06
N VAL A 304 -30.45 -11.25 5.97
CA VAL A 304 -30.63 -11.55 7.40
C VAL A 304 -31.62 -10.56 8.03
N VAL A 305 -31.47 -9.27 7.74
CA VAL A 305 -32.38 -8.23 8.24
C VAL A 305 -33.81 -8.47 7.76
N VAL A 306 -33.99 -8.74 6.47
CA VAL A 306 -35.30 -9.06 5.89
C VAL A 306 -35.85 -10.35 6.50
N GLY A 307 -35.02 -11.38 6.69
CA GLY A 307 -35.45 -12.63 7.33
C GLY A 307 -35.94 -12.41 8.77
N VAL A 308 -35.24 -11.57 9.55
CA VAL A 308 -35.68 -11.21 10.91
C VAL A 308 -37.02 -10.47 10.88
N LEU A 309 -37.20 -9.53 9.94
CA LEU A 309 -38.46 -8.80 9.76
C LEU A 309 -39.63 -9.70 9.31
N LEU A 310 -39.32 -10.80 8.61
CA LEU A 310 -40.29 -11.80 8.16
C LEU A 310 -40.45 -12.98 9.13
N GLU A 311 -39.88 -12.90 10.34
CA GLU A 311 -39.95 -13.94 11.37
C GLU A 311 -39.47 -15.32 10.88
N VAL A 312 -38.47 -15.33 10.00
CA VAL A 312 -37.89 -16.55 9.44
C VAL A 312 -37.25 -17.41 10.55
N SER A 313 -37.31 -18.73 10.39
CA SER A 313 -36.71 -19.68 11.34
C SER A 313 -35.23 -19.36 11.60
N GLY A 314 -34.81 -19.42 12.86
CA GLY A 314 -33.42 -19.13 13.26
C GLY A 314 -32.37 -19.94 12.50
N LYS A 315 -32.68 -21.17 12.06
CA LYS A 315 -31.77 -22.00 11.25
C LYS A 315 -31.48 -21.39 9.88
N GLU A 316 -32.50 -20.81 9.24
CA GLU A 316 -32.38 -20.16 7.94
C GLU A 316 -31.63 -18.82 8.08
N LEU A 317 -31.87 -18.07 9.17
CA LEU A 317 -31.11 -16.87 9.50
C LEU A 317 -29.62 -17.15 9.69
N ILE A 318 -29.26 -18.25 10.37
CA ILE A 318 -27.86 -18.68 10.51
C ILE A 318 -27.26 -18.99 9.14
N GLY A 319 -28.00 -19.68 8.25
CA GLY A 319 -27.55 -19.94 6.89
C GLY A 319 -27.28 -18.66 6.09
N LEU A 320 -28.17 -17.67 6.17
CA LEU A 320 -28.02 -16.37 5.52
C LEU A 320 -26.85 -15.57 6.12
N ALA A 321 -26.66 -15.62 7.44
CA ALA A 321 -25.54 -14.96 8.10
C ALA A 321 -24.20 -15.59 7.71
N LEU A 322 -24.11 -16.93 7.66
CA LEU A 322 -22.93 -17.64 7.18
C LEU A 322 -22.61 -17.28 5.73
N LEU A 323 -23.63 -17.19 4.87
CA LEU A 323 -23.44 -16.74 3.50
C LEU A 323 -22.82 -15.33 3.47
N GLY A 324 -23.37 -14.39 4.24
CA GLY A 324 -22.80 -13.03 4.37
C GLY A 324 -21.35 -13.02 4.86
N VAL A 325 -21.03 -13.82 5.88
CA VAL A 325 -19.65 -13.95 6.42
C VAL A 325 -18.68 -14.55 5.40
N THR A 326 -19.11 -15.51 4.58
CA THR A 326 -18.27 -16.07 3.52
C THR A 326 -18.07 -15.08 2.36
N TYR A 327 -19.07 -14.23 2.09
CA TYR A 327 -19.06 -13.29 0.97
C TYR A 327 -18.25 -12.03 1.28
N ALA A 328 -18.40 -11.49 2.50
CA ALA A 328 -17.86 -10.19 2.89
C ALA A 328 -16.34 -10.04 2.67
N PRO A 329 -15.46 -11.00 3.03
CA PRO A 329 -14.01 -10.86 2.82
C PRO A 329 -13.64 -10.71 1.35
N VAL A 330 -14.32 -11.42 0.45
CA VAL A 330 -14.03 -11.36 -0.99
C VAL A 330 -14.46 -10.02 -1.58
N VAL A 331 -15.64 -9.52 -1.16
CA VAL A 331 -16.12 -8.20 -1.60
C VAL A 331 -15.24 -7.08 -1.06
N LEU A 332 -14.86 -7.15 0.23
CA LEU A 332 -13.95 -6.20 0.86
C LEU A 332 -12.61 -6.15 0.12
N LEU A 333 -12.04 -7.33 -0.18
CA LEU A 333 -10.80 -7.43 -0.91
C LEU A 333 -10.95 -6.88 -2.34
N GLY A 334 -12.01 -7.27 -3.04
CA GLY A 334 -12.31 -6.83 -4.40
C GLY A 334 -12.46 -5.30 -4.51
N LEU A 335 -13.19 -4.68 -3.58
CA LEU A 335 -13.41 -3.23 -3.55
C LEU A 335 -12.19 -2.43 -3.07
N ALA A 336 -11.39 -3.00 -2.16
CA ALA A 336 -10.17 -2.34 -1.71
C ALA A 336 -9.09 -2.33 -2.81
N LEU A 337 -9.02 -3.39 -3.63
CA LEU A 337 -8.02 -3.55 -4.68
C LEU A 337 -8.46 -3.07 -6.06
N GLY A 338 -9.76 -3.14 -6.33
CA GLY A 338 -10.36 -2.78 -7.61
C GLY A 338 -11.47 -1.76 -7.39
N LYS A 339 -11.39 -0.61 -8.07
CA LYS A 339 -12.49 0.37 -8.08
C LYS A 339 -13.72 -0.10 -8.88
N SER A 340 -13.75 -1.36 -9.35
CA SER A 340 -14.85 -1.90 -10.13
C SER A 340 -15.86 -2.63 -9.24
N TRP A 341 -17.12 -2.20 -9.34
CA TRP A 341 -18.26 -2.88 -8.71
C TRP A 341 -18.46 -4.31 -9.24
N GLU A 342 -17.78 -4.69 -10.33
CA GLU A 342 -17.78 -6.03 -10.90
C GLU A 342 -17.17 -7.09 -9.96
N ALA A 343 -16.27 -6.68 -9.06
CA ALA A 343 -15.72 -7.56 -8.04
C ALA A 343 -16.80 -8.04 -7.04
N ILE A 344 -17.90 -7.29 -6.93
CA ILE A 344 -19.05 -7.62 -6.08
C ILE A 344 -19.97 -8.67 -6.71
N LEU A 345 -19.79 -9.02 -7.99
CA LEU A 345 -20.69 -9.99 -8.62
C LEU A 345 -20.48 -11.40 -8.03
N PRO A 346 -21.56 -12.17 -7.76
CA PRO A 346 -21.44 -13.53 -7.21
C PRO A 346 -20.54 -14.44 -8.05
N GLY A 347 -20.54 -14.26 -9.38
CA GLY A 347 -19.67 -15.01 -10.29
C GLY A 347 -18.18 -14.70 -10.10
N SER A 348 -17.82 -13.48 -9.69
CA SER A 348 -16.44 -13.12 -9.34
C SER A 348 -16.04 -13.77 -8.02
N VAL A 349 -16.93 -13.75 -7.03
CA VAL A 349 -16.69 -14.40 -5.73
C VAL A 349 -16.51 -15.91 -5.88
N ILE A 350 -17.35 -16.59 -6.64
CA ILE A 350 -17.22 -18.04 -6.90
C ILE A 350 -15.89 -18.36 -7.58
N ARG A 351 -15.47 -17.56 -8.57
CA ARG A 351 -14.19 -17.74 -9.26
C ARG A 351 -13.01 -17.55 -8.32
N VAL A 352 -13.08 -16.56 -7.45
CA VAL A 352 -12.06 -16.28 -6.43
C VAL A 352 -11.96 -17.43 -5.42
N VAL A 353 -13.09 -17.93 -4.93
CA VAL A 353 -13.14 -19.08 -4.02
C VAL A 353 -12.62 -20.35 -4.70
N ALA A 354 -13.00 -20.60 -5.95
CA ALA A 354 -12.56 -21.76 -6.71
C ALA A 354 -11.05 -21.74 -7.05
N ALA A 355 -10.44 -20.55 -7.16
CA ALA A 355 -9.02 -20.42 -7.46
C ALA A 355 -8.12 -20.92 -6.30
N ASP A 356 -8.54 -20.75 -5.05
CA ASP A 356 -7.83 -21.30 -3.88
C ASP A 356 -8.79 -21.60 -2.71
N VAL A 357 -9.56 -22.67 -2.84
CA VAL A 357 -10.54 -23.10 -1.83
C VAL A 357 -9.87 -23.30 -0.46
N GLY A 358 -8.67 -23.89 -0.44
CA GLY A 358 -7.96 -24.21 0.80
C GLY A 358 -7.50 -22.95 1.55
N GLY A 359 -6.96 -21.97 0.83
CA GLY A 359 -6.62 -20.67 1.41
C GLY A 359 -7.85 -19.91 1.90
N TRP A 360 -8.93 -19.91 1.13
CA TRP A 360 -10.17 -19.20 1.49
C TRP A 360 -10.87 -19.77 2.72
N VAL A 361 -10.96 -21.10 2.84
CA VAL A 361 -11.55 -21.73 4.04
C VAL A 361 -10.79 -21.32 5.29
N LYS A 362 -9.44 -21.27 5.23
CA LYS A 362 -8.62 -20.81 6.36
C LYS A 362 -8.85 -19.34 6.68
N LEU A 363 -8.94 -18.48 5.65
CA LEU A 363 -9.20 -17.06 5.85
C LEU A 363 -10.59 -16.81 6.45
N ILE A 364 -11.64 -17.48 5.95
CA ILE A 364 -13.01 -17.36 6.48
C ILE A 364 -13.07 -17.88 7.92
N ALA A 365 -12.42 -19.01 8.22
CA ALA A 365 -12.36 -19.54 9.58
C ALA A 365 -11.68 -18.54 10.54
N LEU A 366 -10.59 -17.90 10.12
CA LEU A 366 -9.92 -16.88 10.92
C LEU A 366 -10.75 -15.60 11.03
N PHE A 367 -11.37 -15.15 9.95
CA PHE A 367 -12.29 -14.00 9.93
C PHE A 367 -13.42 -14.21 10.93
N GLY A 368 -14.06 -15.38 10.90
CA GLY A 368 -15.10 -15.75 11.85
C GLY A 368 -14.58 -15.78 13.29
N MET A 369 -13.44 -16.43 13.53
CA MET A 369 -12.83 -16.53 14.86
C MET A 369 -12.47 -15.16 15.46
N LEU A 370 -11.87 -14.27 14.66
CA LEU A 370 -11.50 -12.92 15.07
C LEU A 370 -12.71 -12.03 15.39
N LEU A 371 -13.86 -12.29 14.77
CA LEU A 371 -15.10 -11.54 15.00
C LEU A 371 -15.98 -12.09 16.11
N VAL A 372 -15.68 -13.27 16.68
CA VAL A 372 -16.49 -13.85 17.76
C VAL A 372 -16.60 -12.88 18.94
N LEU A 373 -15.49 -12.27 19.38
CA LEU A 373 -15.50 -11.43 20.57
C LEU A 373 -16.29 -10.12 20.39
N PRO A 374 -16.13 -9.35 19.28
CA PRO A 374 -17.04 -8.23 18.97
C PRO A 374 -18.50 -8.65 18.89
N VAL A 375 -18.81 -9.78 18.25
CA VAL A 375 -20.19 -10.29 18.13
C VAL A 375 -20.77 -10.62 19.50
N VAL A 376 -20.02 -11.32 20.37
CA VAL A 376 -20.44 -11.58 21.74
C VAL A 376 -20.67 -10.28 22.50
N GLY A 377 -19.81 -9.26 22.31
CA GLY A 377 -20.01 -7.93 22.88
C GLY A 377 -21.35 -7.30 22.48
N VAL A 378 -21.69 -7.36 21.19
CA VAL A 378 -23.00 -6.89 20.69
C VAL A 378 -24.14 -7.71 21.27
N LEU A 379 -24.03 -9.04 21.32
CA LEU A 379 -25.07 -9.91 21.85
C LEU A 379 -25.34 -9.68 23.34
N VAL A 380 -24.28 -9.51 24.15
CA VAL A 380 -24.41 -9.21 25.58
C VAL A 380 -25.07 -7.85 25.83
N THR A 381 -24.96 -6.93 24.87
CA THR A 381 -25.55 -5.59 24.95
C THR A 381 -26.76 -5.42 24.02
N ALA A 382 -27.35 -6.52 23.54
CA ALA A 382 -28.44 -6.50 22.56
C ALA A 382 -29.66 -5.70 23.06
N ASP A 383 -29.98 -5.80 24.36
CA ASP A 383 -31.09 -5.05 24.99
C ASP A 383 -30.71 -3.61 25.37
N GLY A 384 -29.43 -3.25 25.20
CA GLY A 384 -28.90 -1.92 25.50
C GLY A 384 -29.10 -0.93 24.35
N ALA A 385 -28.87 0.35 24.65
CA ALA A 385 -28.86 1.38 23.62
C ALA A 385 -27.71 1.16 22.62
N LEU A 386 -27.92 1.53 21.35
CA LEU A 386 -26.97 1.28 20.26
C LEU A 386 -25.57 1.89 20.51
N TYR A 387 -25.47 3.03 21.21
CA TYR A 387 -24.19 3.60 21.59
C TYR A 387 -23.42 2.72 22.60
N LEU A 388 -24.11 1.97 23.47
CA LEU A 388 -23.49 1.04 24.41
C LEU A 388 -22.93 -0.18 23.65
N GLN A 389 -23.69 -0.68 22.67
CA GLN A 389 -23.23 -1.75 21.78
C GLN A 389 -21.96 -1.32 21.05
N ALA A 390 -21.95 -0.09 20.50
CA ALA A 390 -20.77 0.45 19.85
C ALA A 390 -19.59 0.71 20.80
N ALA A 391 -19.85 1.14 22.05
CA ALA A 391 -18.85 1.32 23.08
C ALA A 391 -18.13 0.02 23.44
N MET A 392 -18.85 -1.10 23.44
CA MET A 392 -18.30 -2.42 23.73
C MET A 392 -17.66 -3.04 22.50
N ALA A 393 -18.38 -3.09 21.37
CA ALA A 393 -17.92 -3.77 20.17
C ALA A 393 -16.80 -3.00 19.43
N GLY A 394 -16.83 -1.67 19.47
CA GLY A 394 -15.85 -0.80 18.80
C GLY A 394 -14.41 -1.09 19.24
N PRO A 395 -14.06 -0.94 20.53
CA PRO A 395 -12.75 -1.28 21.05
C PRO A 395 -12.34 -2.73 20.76
N LEU A 396 -13.29 -3.67 20.84
CA LEU A 396 -13.04 -5.09 20.59
C LEU A 396 -12.75 -5.40 19.12
N ILE A 397 -13.22 -4.59 18.16
CA ILE A 397 -13.01 -4.82 16.73
C ILE A 397 -11.72 -4.17 16.18
N VAL A 398 -11.15 -3.18 16.87
CA VAL A 398 -9.97 -2.44 16.36
C VAL A 398 -8.79 -3.39 16.09
N LEU A 399 -8.35 -4.13 17.12
CA LEU A 399 -7.19 -5.02 16.98
C LEU A 399 -7.46 -6.16 15.98
N PRO A 400 -8.55 -6.96 16.11
CA PRO A 400 -8.83 -8.02 15.16
C PRO A 400 -9.00 -7.51 13.72
N GLY A 401 -9.62 -6.35 13.55
CA GLY A 401 -9.85 -5.77 12.23
C GLY A 401 -8.58 -5.28 11.53
N LEU A 402 -7.62 -4.70 12.27
CA LEU A 402 -6.32 -4.34 11.72
C LEU A 402 -5.47 -5.57 11.36
N VAL A 403 -5.48 -6.62 12.21
CA VAL A 403 -4.84 -7.92 11.89
C VAL A 403 -5.45 -8.52 10.64
N LEU A 404 -6.78 -8.51 10.56
CA LEU A 404 -7.50 -9.06 9.44
C LEU A 404 -7.23 -8.29 8.14
N ALA A 405 -7.18 -6.96 8.19
CA ALA A 405 -6.81 -6.14 7.06
C ALA A 405 -5.41 -6.49 6.53
N ARG A 406 -4.42 -6.61 7.43
CA ARG A 406 -3.05 -7.01 7.08
C ARG A 406 -3.01 -8.40 6.47
N LEU A 407 -3.70 -9.36 7.09
CA LEU A 407 -3.75 -10.73 6.62
C LEU A 407 -4.43 -10.84 5.26
N MET A 408 -5.54 -10.13 5.03
CA MET A 408 -6.23 -10.11 3.74
C MET A 408 -5.34 -9.55 2.63
N GLY A 409 -4.59 -8.48 2.92
CA GLY A 409 -3.62 -7.91 1.99
C GLY A 409 -2.50 -8.91 1.66
N ARG A 410 -1.86 -9.53 2.68
CA ARG A 410 -0.83 -10.57 2.45
C ARG A 410 -1.38 -11.78 1.71
N PHE A 411 -2.58 -12.24 2.07
CA PHE A 411 -3.25 -13.35 1.41
C PHE A 411 -3.41 -13.08 -0.08
N TYR A 412 -3.87 -11.86 -0.44
CA TYR A 412 -3.94 -11.44 -1.83
C TYR A 412 -2.57 -11.37 -2.48
N TYR A 413 -1.59 -10.74 -1.84
CA TYR A 413 -0.24 -10.60 -2.38
C TYR A 413 0.35 -11.95 -2.77
N ALA A 414 0.30 -12.92 -1.85
CA ALA A 414 0.83 -14.26 -2.03
C ALA A 414 0.15 -15.04 -3.17
N ARG A 415 -1.13 -14.72 -3.44
CA ARG A 415 -1.97 -15.43 -4.41
C ARG A 415 -2.41 -14.56 -5.58
N SER A 416 -1.78 -13.41 -5.76
CA SER A 416 -2.17 -12.38 -6.73
C SER A 416 -2.24 -12.94 -8.15
N LYS A 417 -1.31 -13.84 -8.50
CA LYS A 417 -1.29 -14.56 -9.79
C LYS A 417 -2.58 -15.33 -10.10
N ALA A 418 -3.22 -15.92 -9.08
CA ALA A 418 -4.45 -16.72 -9.24
C ALA A 418 -5.71 -15.87 -9.01
N LEU A 419 -5.67 -14.96 -8.03
CA LEU A 419 -6.82 -14.19 -7.58
C LEU A 419 -7.15 -13.01 -8.49
N ALA A 420 -6.14 -12.32 -9.01
CA ALA A 420 -6.36 -11.14 -9.84
C ALA A 420 -7.17 -11.42 -11.12
N PRO A 421 -6.87 -12.46 -11.95
CA PRO A 421 -7.71 -12.77 -13.10
C PRO A 421 -9.13 -13.21 -12.69
N ALA A 422 -9.29 -13.87 -11.54
CA ALA A 422 -10.60 -14.25 -11.02
C ALA A 422 -11.45 -13.03 -10.61
N MET A 423 -10.80 -11.96 -10.14
CA MET A 423 -11.43 -10.68 -9.83
C MET A 423 -11.58 -9.74 -11.04
N GLY A 424 -11.12 -10.15 -12.23
CA GLY A 424 -11.10 -9.29 -13.41
C GLY A 424 -10.08 -8.15 -13.32
N LEU A 425 -9.14 -8.24 -12.38
CA LEU A 425 -8.03 -7.29 -12.28
C LEU A 425 -7.00 -7.64 -13.34
N VAL A 426 -6.74 -6.68 -14.23
CA VAL A 426 -5.62 -6.77 -15.17
C VAL A 426 -4.35 -6.55 -14.35
N VAL A 427 -3.69 -7.63 -13.95
CA VAL A 427 -2.30 -7.55 -13.47
C VAL A 427 -1.48 -7.19 -14.69
N GLU A 428 -1.24 -5.90 -14.88
CA GLU A 428 -0.20 -5.45 -15.77
C GLU A 428 1.09 -5.99 -15.17
N ARG A 429 1.54 -7.14 -15.70
CA ARG A 429 2.82 -7.75 -15.32
C ARG A 429 3.89 -6.77 -15.75
N MET A 430 4.23 -5.81 -14.90
CA MET A 430 5.61 -5.39 -14.84
C MET A 430 6.36 -6.66 -14.47
N ALA A 431 7.06 -7.21 -15.46
CA ALA A 431 8.01 -8.27 -15.26
C ALA A 431 9.02 -7.73 -14.25
N LEU A 432 8.74 -7.95 -12.98
CA LEU A 432 9.79 -8.03 -11.99
C LEU A 432 10.64 -9.17 -12.50
N MET A 433 11.75 -8.79 -13.13
CA MET A 433 12.95 -9.59 -13.08
C MET A 433 12.94 -10.22 -11.70
N SER A 434 12.78 -11.54 -11.68
CA SER A 434 12.75 -12.23 -10.41
C SER A 434 14.02 -11.86 -9.65
N TYR A 435 14.00 -11.92 -8.33
CA TYR A 435 15.24 -11.67 -7.58
C TYR A 435 16.39 -12.55 -8.09
N GLU A 436 16.08 -13.74 -8.64
CA GLU A 436 17.03 -14.58 -9.37
C GLU A 436 17.48 -13.98 -10.70
N ASP A 437 16.63 -13.32 -11.48
CA ASP A 437 17.02 -12.60 -12.70
C ASP A 437 17.86 -11.36 -12.36
N VAL A 438 17.48 -10.55 -11.36
CA VAL A 438 18.28 -9.39 -10.90
C VAL A 438 19.61 -9.84 -10.30
N ARG A 439 19.63 -10.98 -9.58
CA ARG A 439 20.85 -11.57 -9.03
C ARG A 439 21.71 -12.19 -10.12
N ALA A 440 21.13 -12.95 -11.05
CA ALA A 440 21.82 -13.52 -12.21
C ALA A 440 22.37 -12.42 -13.12
N GLU A 441 21.69 -11.28 -13.20
CA GLU A 441 22.15 -10.11 -13.94
C GLU A 441 23.24 -9.34 -13.19
N ARG A 442 23.17 -9.21 -11.86
CA ARG A 442 24.29 -8.72 -11.05
C ARG A 442 25.50 -9.65 -11.10
N GLU A 443 25.30 -10.95 -11.09
CA GLU A 443 26.35 -11.95 -11.16
C GLU A 443 26.95 -12.02 -12.57
N SER A 444 26.15 -11.91 -13.62
CA SER A 444 26.63 -11.82 -15.01
C SER A 444 27.30 -10.47 -15.31
N GLY A 445 26.81 -9.38 -14.74
CA GLY A 445 27.41 -8.05 -14.77
C GLY A 445 28.76 -8.01 -14.06
N LYS A 446 28.88 -8.62 -12.87
CA LYS A 446 30.16 -8.83 -12.19
C LYS A 446 31.12 -9.69 -13.02
N ALA A 447 30.63 -10.79 -13.62
CA ALA A 447 31.45 -11.65 -14.47
C ALA A 447 31.92 -10.96 -15.78
N SER A 448 31.14 -10.00 -16.29
CA SER A 448 31.49 -9.16 -17.44
C SER A 448 32.49 -8.05 -17.07
N ALA A 449 32.31 -7.41 -15.91
CA ALA A 449 33.24 -6.43 -15.35
C ALA A 449 34.62 -7.06 -15.04
N VAL A 450 34.63 -8.27 -14.49
CA VAL A 450 35.87 -9.03 -14.25
C VAL A 450 36.53 -9.42 -15.58
N ARG A 451 35.79 -9.89 -16.58
CA ARG A 451 36.35 -10.22 -17.91
C ARG A 451 36.90 -9.00 -18.65
N SER A 452 36.25 -7.85 -18.54
CA SER A 452 36.72 -6.59 -19.15
C SER A 452 37.93 -6.01 -18.41
N GLY A 453 37.98 -6.12 -17.07
CA GLY A 453 39.17 -5.81 -16.27
C GLY A 453 40.36 -6.71 -16.61
N MET A 454 40.14 -8.03 -16.76
CA MET A 454 41.17 -9.00 -17.13
C MET A 454 41.74 -8.73 -18.54
N ARG A 455 40.89 -8.30 -19.49
CA ARG A 455 41.34 -7.88 -20.83
C ARG A 455 42.23 -6.63 -20.77
N ARG A 456 41.89 -5.64 -19.94
CA ARG A 456 42.73 -4.45 -19.73
C ARG A 456 44.08 -4.80 -19.13
N TYR A 457 44.12 -5.73 -18.16
CA TYR A 457 45.38 -6.21 -17.59
C TYR A 457 46.23 -6.99 -18.62
N SER A 458 45.61 -7.80 -19.48
CA SER A 458 46.33 -8.53 -20.54
C SER A 458 46.89 -7.62 -21.64
N SER A 459 46.32 -6.42 -21.85
CA SER A 459 46.84 -5.44 -22.81
C SER A 459 47.97 -4.55 -22.27
N VAL A 460 48.23 -4.56 -20.96
CA VAL A 460 49.29 -3.74 -20.32
C VAL A 460 50.61 -4.52 -20.15
N GLY A 461 50.62 -5.81 -20.53
CA GLY A 461 51.77 -6.71 -20.39
C GLY A 461 52.75 -6.77 -21.57
N ARG A 462 52.99 -5.69 -22.31
CA ARG A 462 54.18 -5.60 -23.19
C ARG A 462 55.10 -4.48 -22.70
N PRO A 463 56.26 -4.81 -22.10
CA PRO A 463 57.22 -3.79 -21.69
C PRO A 463 57.73 -3.04 -22.92
N ALA A 464 57.45 -1.74 -22.99
CA ALA A 464 58.06 -0.86 -23.96
C ALA A 464 59.58 -0.80 -23.72
N PRO A 465 60.41 -0.74 -24.77
CA PRO A 465 61.86 -0.71 -24.63
C PRO A 465 62.30 0.53 -23.84
N ALA A 466 63.15 0.28 -22.84
CA ALA A 466 63.63 1.25 -21.89
C ALA A 466 64.38 2.42 -22.56
N ILE A 467 63.72 3.57 -22.65
CA ILE A 467 64.41 4.85 -22.92
C ILE A 467 64.98 5.34 -21.58
N ARG A 468 66.29 5.13 -21.38
CA ARG A 468 67.08 5.75 -20.30
C ARG A 468 66.98 7.28 -20.40
N ARG A 469 66.10 7.89 -19.62
CA ARG A 469 66.18 9.33 -19.31
C ARG A 469 66.92 9.51 -18.00
N ARG A 470 68.04 10.25 -18.05
CA ARG A 470 68.79 10.72 -16.88
C ARG A 470 67.87 11.59 -15.99
N PRO A 471 67.88 11.42 -14.66
CA PRO A 471 67.18 12.33 -13.76
C PRO A 471 67.90 13.69 -13.73
N PRO A 472 67.16 14.83 -13.75
CA PRO A 472 67.76 16.12 -13.50
C PRO A 472 68.18 16.24 -12.03
N ALA A 473 69.34 16.83 -11.80
CA ALA A 473 69.89 17.08 -10.47
C ALA A 473 68.94 17.95 -9.64
N LEU A 474 68.45 17.40 -8.53
CA LEU A 474 67.73 18.16 -7.51
C LEU A 474 68.71 19.08 -6.77
N THR A 475 68.45 20.38 -6.84
CA THR A 475 69.16 21.41 -6.06
C THR A 475 68.86 21.27 -4.56
N ALA A 476 69.89 21.57 -3.75
CA ALA A 476 69.94 21.32 -2.32
C ALA A 476 68.82 22.00 -1.48
N ASP A 477 68.16 23.03 -2.01
CA ASP A 477 67.10 23.75 -1.30
C ASP A 477 65.82 22.95 -1.10
N LYS A 478 65.48 22.02 -2.01
CA LYS A 478 64.28 21.18 -1.85
C LYS A 478 64.44 20.11 -0.76
N ARG A 479 65.66 19.75 -0.37
CA ARG A 479 65.91 18.82 0.74
C ARG A 479 65.67 19.45 2.11
N ARG A 480 65.84 20.76 2.26
CA ARG A 480 65.61 21.44 3.56
C ARG A 480 64.12 21.65 3.87
N GLN A 481 63.27 21.84 2.86
CA GLN A 481 61.82 22.02 3.09
C GLN A 481 61.09 20.73 3.48
N VAL A 482 61.62 19.55 3.15
CA VAL A 482 60.98 18.27 3.49
C VAL A 482 61.32 17.82 4.92
N LEU A 483 62.48 18.22 5.46
CA LEU A 483 62.87 17.91 6.85
C LEU A 483 62.19 18.83 7.88
N ALA A 484 61.80 20.05 7.52
CA ALA A 484 61.10 20.96 8.45
C ALA A 484 59.61 20.61 8.69
N LYS A 485 59.02 19.70 7.90
CA LYS A 485 57.60 19.31 8.01
C LYS A 485 57.35 18.11 8.92
N HIS A 486 58.39 17.43 9.40
CA HIS A 486 58.25 16.20 10.19
C HIS A 486 58.40 16.38 11.71
N ASP A 487 58.70 17.58 12.22
CA ASP A 487 58.93 17.84 13.65
C ASP A 487 57.73 18.43 14.43
N VAL A 488 56.53 18.54 13.83
CA VAL A 488 55.37 19.22 14.48
C VAL A 488 54.31 18.25 15.05
N THR A 489 54.58 16.94 15.13
CA THR A 489 53.59 15.95 15.64
C THR A 489 54.08 15.12 16.82
N ARG A 490 54.70 15.76 17.82
CA ARG A 490 54.97 15.09 19.10
C ARG A 490 54.82 16.02 20.32
N GLY A 491 53.76 15.78 21.09
CA GLY A 491 53.44 16.39 22.39
C GLY A 491 52.04 16.99 22.36
N GLY A 492 51.08 16.70 23.24
CA GLY A 492 51.01 16.05 24.54
C GLY A 492 49.79 16.66 25.29
N ARG A 493 49.32 16.01 26.38
CA ARG A 493 48.21 16.37 27.33
C ARG A 493 46.82 15.90 26.88
N VAL A 494 46.05 15.05 27.61
CA VAL A 494 45.74 14.90 29.05
C VAL A 494 45.11 16.16 29.65
N ASN A 495 43.78 16.16 29.77
CA ASN A 495 42.94 16.89 30.75
C ASN A 495 41.46 16.60 30.42
N SER A 496 40.75 15.80 31.24
CA SER A 496 39.95 16.19 32.41
C SER A 496 38.49 16.53 32.05
N LEU A 497 37.59 15.60 32.37
CA LEU A 497 36.14 15.81 32.43
C LEU A 497 35.79 16.81 33.54
N PRO A 498 34.82 17.72 33.33
CA PRO A 498 34.10 18.33 34.43
C PRO A 498 32.76 17.62 34.65
N LEU A 499 32.62 17.04 35.85
CA LEU A 499 31.36 16.92 36.55
C LEU A 499 30.84 18.34 36.85
N HIS A 500 29.60 18.63 36.46
CA HIS A 500 28.74 19.60 37.15
C HIS A 500 27.29 19.42 36.68
N LEU A 501 26.42 18.92 37.56
CA LEU A 501 25.08 19.45 37.82
C LEU A 501 24.39 18.57 38.87
N GLN A 502 24.56 18.97 40.12
CA GLN A 502 23.80 18.54 41.27
C GLN A 502 23.15 19.81 41.85
N GLY A 503 21.84 19.78 42.04
CA GLY A 503 21.13 20.69 42.95
C GLY A 503 20.33 21.80 42.27
N GLU A 504 19.00 21.68 42.33
CA GLU A 504 18.04 22.71 42.82
C GLU A 504 16.63 22.10 42.75
N LEU A 505 16.20 21.42 43.81
CA LEU A 505 15.31 21.93 44.87
C LEU A 505 13.98 22.53 44.39
N ALA A 506 12.95 21.74 44.63
CA ALA A 506 11.55 22.06 44.92
C ALA A 506 11.23 23.55 45.21
N ARG A 507 10.22 24.06 44.50
CA ARG A 507 9.37 25.16 44.98
C ARG A 507 7.92 24.68 45.06
N PRO A 508 7.21 24.96 46.17
CA PRO A 508 5.80 24.61 46.32
C PRO A 508 4.92 25.59 45.56
N LEU A 509 3.86 25.06 44.94
CA LEU A 509 2.80 25.84 44.28
C LEU A 509 1.91 26.50 45.34
N GLU A 510 1.90 27.82 45.39
CA GLU A 510 0.89 28.60 46.11
C GLU A 510 -0.49 28.48 45.41
N PRO A 511 -1.58 28.29 46.16
CA PRO A 511 -2.92 28.26 45.59
C PRO A 511 -3.44 29.68 45.31
N ARG A 512 -3.93 29.90 44.09
CA ARG A 512 -4.68 31.11 43.72
C ARG A 512 -6.07 31.10 44.38
N PRO A 513 -6.57 32.24 44.90
CA PRO A 513 -7.91 32.34 45.43
C PRO A 513 -8.96 32.36 44.32
N MET A 514 -10.02 31.57 44.49
CA MET A 514 -11.24 31.59 43.69
C MET A 514 -12.12 32.80 44.08
N PRO A 515 -12.81 33.43 43.13
CA PRO A 515 -13.80 34.46 43.43
C PRO A 515 -15.08 33.86 44.04
N PRO A 516 -15.80 34.63 44.88
CA PRO A 516 -16.91 34.11 45.69
C PRO A 516 -18.14 33.74 44.86
N CYS A 517 -18.74 32.61 45.23
CA CYS A 517 -20.06 32.17 44.79
C CYS A 517 -21.14 33.15 45.24
N SER A 518 -21.98 33.57 44.31
CA SER A 518 -23.22 34.32 44.57
C SER A 518 -24.35 33.37 44.97
N ASP A 519 -25.07 33.76 46.03
CA ASP A 519 -26.28 33.15 46.59
C ASP A 519 -27.40 32.92 45.56
N PRO A 520 -28.12 31.78 45.63
CA PRO A 520 -29.45 31.64 45.07
C PRO A 520 -30.49 31.56 46.20
N THR A 521 -30.89 32.70 46.75
CA THR A 521 -32.14 32.81 47.52
C THR A 521 -33.02 33.89 46.90
N ARG A 522 -33.91 33.46 46.00
CA ARG A 522 -35.19 34.14 45.77
C ARG A 522 -36.22 33.18 45.16
N PRO A 523 -37.31 32.85 45.87
CA PRO A 523 -38.46 32.18 45.29
C PRO A 523 -39.35 33.21 44.58
N GLY A 524 -39.62 32.98 43.30
CA GLY A 524 -40.62 33.71 42.52
C GLY A 524 -41.95 32.93 42.49
N PRO A 525 -43.10 33.62 42.50
CA PRO A 525 -44.39 33.01 42.84
C PRO A 525 -45.14 32.46 41.62
N ASP A 526 -46.02 31.51 41.90
CA ASP A 526 -47.33 31.27 41.30
C ASP A 526 -47.48 31.38 39.77
N ALA A 527 -47.53 30.22 39.12
CA ALA A 527 -48.31 30.04 37.89
C ALA A 527 -49.04 28.70 37.96
N GLY A 528 -50.36 28.80 37.96
CA GLY A 528 -51.27 27.73 38.31
C GLY A 528 -51.37 26.58 37.30
N HIS A 529 -51.72 25.43 37.86
CA HIS A 529 -52.34 24.32 37.16
C HIS A 529 -53.59 24.75 36.39
N PRO A 530 -53.86 24.08 35.26
CA PRO A 530 -55.22 23.64 35.00
C PRO A 530 -55.29 22.12 34.95
N HIS A 531 -56.16 21.60 35.81
CA HIS A 531 -56.72 20.25 35.74
C HIS A 531 -57.46 20.05 34.42
N THR A 532 -57.11 19.02 33.68
CA THR A 532 -57.95 18.45 32.61
C THR A 532 -58.73 17.26 33.20
N PRO A 533 -60.07 17.24 33.11
CA PRO A 533 -60.85 16.12 33.60
C PRO A 533 -60.87 14.98 32.58
N LEU A 534 -60.64 13.76 33.09
CA LEU A 534 -60.96 12.52 32.41
C LEU A 534 -62.47 12.48 32.15
N ARG A 535 -62.87 12.48 30.89
CA ARG A 535 -64.22 12.13 30.43
C ARG A 535 -64.18 10.71 29.90
N GLY A 536 -64.85 9.82 30.62
CA GLY A 536 -65.18 8.48 30.11
C GLY A 536 -66.34 8.51 29.12
N GLY A 537 -66.45 7.44 28.34
CA GLY A 537 -67.65 7.06 27.60
C GLY A 537 -67.35 6.50 26.21
N GLY A 538 -67.68 5.21 26.00
CA GLY A 538 -67.81 4.57 24.68
C GLY A 538 -67.03 3.29 24.54
#